data_AF-A0A354Z226-F1
#
_entry.id   AF-A0A354Z226-F1
#
_cell.length_a   1.000
_cell.length_b   1.000
_cell.length_c   1.000
_cell.angle_alpha   90.00
_cell.angle_beta   90.00
_cell.angle_gamma   90.00
#
_symmetry.space_group_name_H-M   'P 1'
#
loop_
_entity.id
_entity.type
_entity.pdbx_description
1 polymer ?
#
loop_
_entity_poly.entity_id
_entity_poly.type
_entity_poly.pdbx_seq_one_letter_code
_entity_poly.pdbx_strand_id
1 'polypeptide(L)' 'LAKVERDRLLVELDGQYPGYGFAIHKGYPTRAHLDALARLGPCPAHRRSFAPVARQAALFPELP' A
#
# COMPACT_ATOMS: atom_id res chain seq x y z
N LEU A 1 7.05 18.03 -12.59
CA LEU A 1 7.04 16.73 -13.32
C LEU A 1 6.95 15.51 -12.40
N ALA A 2 7.65 15.49 -11.26
CA ALA A 2 7.64 14.35 -10.32
C ALA A 2 6.26 13.87 -9.83
N LYS A 3 5.28 14.76 -9.65
CA LYS A 3 3.93 14.39 -9.16
C LYS A 3 3.13 13.57 -10.19
N VAL A 4 3.21 13.92 -11.47
CA VAL A 4 2.41 13.26 -12.52
C VAL A 4 2.86 11.82 -12.70
N GLU A 5 4.17 11.59 -12.76
CA GLU A 5 4.73 10.24 -12.88
C GLU A 5 4.42 9.39 -11.64
N ARG A 6 4.54 9.97 -10.44
CA ARG A 6 4.17 9.27 -9.20
C ARG A 6 2.69 8.88 -9.20
N ASP A 7 1.81 9.80 -9.60
CA ASP A 7 0.37 9.55 -9.56
C ASP A 7 -0.05 8.50 -10.61
N ARG A 8 0.67 8.37 -11.74
CA ARG A 8 0.54 7.28 -12.73
C ARG A 8 1.01 5.94 -12.20
N LEU A 9 2.20 5.89 -11.59
CA LEU A 9 2.74 4.67 -10.97
C LEU A 9 1.77 4.12 -9.93
N LEU A 10 1.11 4.98 -9.16
CA LEU A 10 0.14 4.56 -8.13
C LEU A 10 -1.17 4.02 -8.71
N VAL A 11 -1.53 4.40 -9.95
CA VAL A 11 -2.65 3.76 -10.67
C VAL A 11 -2.24 2.39 -11.16
N GLU A 12 -1.02 2.25 -11.68
CA GLU A 12 -0.50 0.94 -12.11
C GLU A 12 -0.36 -0.04 -10.93
N LEU A 13 0.13 0.45 -9.79
CA LEU A 13 0.22 -0.33 -8.55
C LEU A 13 -1.15 -0.77 -8.03
N ASP A 14 -2.21 0.01 -8.26
CA ASP A 14 -3.58 -0.41 -7.91
C ASP A 14 -4.04 -1.60 -8.75
N GLY A 15 -3.63 -1.66 -10.02
CA GLY A 15 -3.88 -2.80 -10.89
C GLY A 15 -3.06 -4.04 -10.50
N GLN A 16 -1.81 -3.85 -10.09
CA GLN A 16 -0.93 -4.94 -9.63
C GLN A 16 -1.32 -5.48 -8.24
N TYR A 17 -1.82 -4.60 -7.37
CA TYR A 17 -2.22 -4.90 -5.99
C TYR A 17 -3.65 -4.42 -5.76
N PRO A 18 -4.66 -5.12 -6.31
CA PRO A 18 -6.05 -4.71 -6.19
C PRO A 18 -6.52 -4.76 -4.73
N GLY A 19 -7.38 -3.81 -4.36
CA GLY A 19 -8.00 -3.75 -3.03
C GLY A 19 -7.28 -2.86 -2.01
N TYR A 20 -6.09 -2.35 -2.32
CA TYR A 20 -5.40 -1.36 -1.48
C TYR A 20 -5.87 0.07 -1.73
N GLY A 21 -6.30 0.42 -2.95
CA GLY A 21 -6.81 1.75 -3.30
C GLY A 21 -5.72 2.76 -3.64
N PHE A 22 -4.54 2.31 -4.11
CA PHE A 22 -3.40 3.16 -4.44
C PHE A 22 -3.75 4.24 -5.48
N ALA A 23 -4.65 3.94 -6.41
CA ALA A 23 -5.11 4.90 -7.41
C ALA A 23 -5.81 6.11 -6.77
N ILE A 24 -6.45 5.92 -5.61
CA ILE A 24 -7.26 6.93 -4.91
C ILE A 24 -6.41 7.70 -3.90
N HIS A 25 -5.91 7.02 -2.87
CA HIS A 25 -5.24 7.67 -1.75
C HIS A 25 -3.74 7.85 -1.98
N LYS A 26 -3.20 7.43 -3.14
CA LYS A 26 -1.81 7.67 -3.55
C LYS A 26 -0.73 7.19 -2.56
N GLY A 27 -1.00 6.12 -1.82
CA GLY A 27 -0.10 5.58 -0.80
C GLY A 27 -0.09 6.34 0.54
N TYR A 28 -0.91 7.39 0.71
CA TYR A 28 -1.08 8.04 2.01
C TYR A 28 -1.85 7.13 2.98
N PRO A 29 -1.54 7.16 4.30
CA PRO A 29 -2.12 6.28 5.32
C PRO A 29 -3.54 6.73 5.70
N THR A 30 -4.44 6.77 4.73
CA THR A 30 -5.86 7.01 4.95
C THR A 30 -6.49 5.84 5.70
N ARG A 31 -7.67 6.06 6.29
CA ARG A 31 -8.41 5.00 6.96
C ARG A 31 -8.63 3.79 6.05
N ALA A 32 -9.04 4.03 4.80
CA ALA A 32 -9.21 2.99 3.79
C ALA A 32 -7.94 2.18 3.54
N HIS A 33 -6.77 2.84 3.49
CA HIS A 33 -5.50 2.15 3.29
C HIS A 33 -5.09 1.31 4.51
N LEU A 34 -5.32 1.81 5.72
CA LEU A 34 -5.05 1.06 6.95
C LEU A 34 -5.97 -0.15 7.09
N ASP A 35 -7.25 -0.01 6.72
CA ASP A 35 -8.22 -1.10 6.73
C ASP A 35 -7.87 -2.16 5.65
N ALA A 36 -7.38 -1.74 4.48
CA ALA A 36 -6.86 -2.65 3.45
C ALA A 36 -5.60 -3.38 3.92
N LEU A 37 -4.65 -2.68 4.55
CA LEU A 37 -3.45 -3.27 5.16
C LEU A 37 -3.79 -4.30 6.24
N ALA A 38 -4.82 -4.06 7.05
CA ALA A 38 -5.27 -5.01 8.06
C ALA A 38 -5.93 -6.26 7.46
N ARG A 39 -6.60 -6.12 6.31
CA ARG A 39 -7.29 -7.22 5.62
C ARG A 39 -6.39 -8.05 4.72
N LEU A 40 -5.49 -7.40 4.00
CA LEU A 40 -4.69 -8.00 2.92
C LEU A 40 -3.21 -8.20 3.33
N GLY A 41 -2.81 -7.66 4.47
CA GLY A 41 -1.41 -7.54 4.86
C GLY A 41 -0.68 -6.43 4.07
N PRO A 42 0.64 -6.30 4.20
CA PRO A 42 1.43 -5.41 3.35
C PRO A 42 1.92 -6.12 2.08
N CYS A 43 1.80 -5.46 0.92
CA CYS A 43 2.42 -5.89 -0.34
C CYS A 43 3.85 -5.33 -0.55
N PRO A 44 4.63 -5.83 -1.54
CA PRO A 44 5.99 -5.37 -1.83
C PRO A 44 6.16 -3.87 -2.10
N ALA A 45 5.10 -3.18 -2.56
CA ALA A 45 5.13 -1.74 -2.77
C ALA A 45 5.12 -0.92 -1.46
N HIS A 46 4.80 -1.54 -0.32
CA HIS A 46 4.79 -0.85 0.96
C HIS A 46 6.19 -0.70 1.54
N ARG A 47 6.43 0.47 2.13
CA ARG A 47 7.67 0.73 2.88
C ARG A 47 7.59 0.04 4.24
N ARG A 48 8.20 -1.13 4.36
CA ARG A 48 8.19 -1.95 5.60
C ARG A 48 8.74 -1.23 6.84
N SER A 49 9.56 -0.19 6.68
CA SER A 49 10.04 0.62 7.80
C SER A 49 8.97 1.55 8.42
N PHE A 50 7.82 1.71 7.77
CA PHE A 50 6.75 2.56 8.30
C PHE A 50 5.99 1.79 9.38
N ALA A 51 5.84 2.40 10.56
CA ALA A 51 5.21 1.76 11.72
C ALA A 51 3.89 0.99 11.44
N PRO A 52 2.89 1.54 10.70
CA PRO A 52 1.68 0.76 10.40
C PRO A 52 1.95 -0.46 9.52
N VAL A 53 2.88 -0.37 8.58
CA VAL A 53 3.26 -1.46 7.68
C VAL A 53 4.06 -2.51 8.44
N ALA A 54 5.04 -2.12 9.25
CA ALA A 54 5.85 -3.03 10.05
C ALA A 54 4.99 -3.88 11.00
N ARG A 55 4.01 -3.25 11.65
CA ARG A 55 3.07 -3.94 12.54
C ARG A 55 2.24 -4.98 11.80
N GLN A 56 1.73 -4.64 10.62
CA GLN A 56 0.98 -5.62 9.82
C GLN A 56 1.91 -6.71 9.27
N ALA A 57 3.11 -6.38 8.78
CA ALA A 57 4.08 -7.37 8.30
C ALA A 57 4.39 -8.45 9.34
N ALA A 58 4.49 -8.07 10.63
CA ALA A 58 4.69 -9.02 11.72
C ALA A 58 3.51 -10.00 11.91
N LEU A 59 2.30 -9.60 11.51
CA LEU A 59 1.10 -10.44 11.56
C LEU A 59 0.92 -11.29 10.28
N PHE A 60 1.65 -10.97 9.22
CA PHE A 60 1.62 -11.67 7.93
C PHE A 60 3.03 -12.19 7.55
N PRO A 61 3.61 -13.13 8.30
CA PRO A 61 5.00 -13.56 8.14
C PRO A 61 5.30 -14.29 6.82
N GLU A 62 4.27 -14.82 6.16
CA GLU A 62 4.39 -15.65 4.95
C GLU A 62 4.13 -14.84 3.65
N LEU A 63 3.82 -13.54 3.77
CA LEU A 63 3.65 -12.68 2.59
C LEU A 63 5.02 -12.29 2.01
N PRO A 64 5.17 -12.30 0.67
CA PRO A 64 6.44 -12.02 -0.01
C PRO A 64 7.01 -10.62 0.28
#